data_AF-A0A7R9MRN5-F1
#
_entry.id   AF-A0A7R9MRN5-F1
#
_cell.length_a   1.000
_cell.length_b   1.000
_cell.length_c   1.000
_cell.angle_alpha   90.00
_cell.angle_beta   90.00
_cell.angle_gamma   90.00
#
_symmetry.space_group_name_H-M   'P 1'
#
loop_
_entity.id
_entity.type
_entity.pdbx_description
1 polymer ?
#
loop_
_entity_poly.entity_id
_entity_poly.type
_entity_poly.pdbx_seq_one_letter_code
_entity_poly.pdbx_strand_id
1 'polypeptide(L)'
;RLSVNVKPFKGLVIDRRVDAAIDEILELTLNRFVNQYLEDFAINTNKLDHELRHILRTLLSALIRRAMDVNITDFLLEQLPKVLTHHLETYVAGKRHSKTAQYVEESVLREYGHLIHPAMNGREEEIKYLTSVVERVLPHILPPKYMNCKLVDCFFKQLMACSVLLPLMDISGDPDKINALLVVLLDENTLSVNENRNNSENMVEILDTFVANKGSHTRDSNGLKMGNNEELKYQDNNMMAVSLRHLLSDHQLLFLFQQFSKDE
;
A
#
# COMPACT_ATOMS: atom_id res chain seq x y z
N ARG A 1 -9.25 6.77 -19.66
CA ARG A 1 -7.97 7.35 -20.14
C ARG A 1 -7.89 8.76 -19.56
N LEU A 2 -6.80 9.14 -18.89
CA LEU A 2 -6.61 10.54 -18.51
C LEU A 2 -6.51 11.37 -19.80
N SER A 3 -7.49 12.25 -20.04
CA SER A 3 -7.39 13.26 -21.09
C SER A 3 -6.27 14.24 -20.73
N VAL A 4 -5.56 14.75 -21.73
CA VAL A 4 -4.34 15.58 -21.66
C VAL A 4 -4.41 16.80 -20.71
N ASN A 5 -5.60 17.17 -20.20
CA ASN A 5 -5.84 18.33 -19.34
C ASN A 5 -6.48 18.05 -17.96
N VAL A 6 -6.68 16.79 -17.56
CA VAL A 6 -7.21 16.50 -16.21
C VAL A 6 -6.05 16.47 -15.24
N LYS A 7 -6.03 17.41 -14.28
CA LYS A 7 -5.11 17.43 -13.14
C LYS A 7 -5.76 16.69 -11.98
N PRO A 8 -5.52 15.37 -11.80
CA PRO A 8 -6.20 14.58 -10.77
C PRO A 8 -5.84 15.03 -9.35
N PHE A 9 -4.70 15.70 -9.15
CA PHE A 9 -4.33 16.28 -7.86
C PHE A 9 -5.21 17.47 -7.45
N LYS A 10 -5.83 18.17 -8.42
CA LYS A 10 -6.55 19.42 -8.16
C LYS A 10 -7.73 19.20 -7.23
N GLY A 11 -7.69 19.82 -6.05
CA GLY A 11 -8.73 19.69 -5.03
C GLY A 11 -8.77 18.34 -4.32
N LEU A 12 -7.73 17.52 -4.45
CA LEU A 12 -7.54 16.34 -3.61
C LEU A 12 -6.72 16.76 -2.38
N VAL A 13 -7.39 16.79 -1.23
CA VAL A 13 -6.81 17.30 0.02
C VAL A 13 -6.66 16.14 1.01
N ILE A 14 -5.48 16.03 1.61
CA ILE A 14 -5.13 14.96 2.56
C ILE A 14 -4.48 15.56 3.82
N ASP A 15 -4.47 14.80 4.92
CA ASP A 15 -3.80 15.22 6.15
C ASP A 15 -2.29 15.37 5.91
N ARG A 16 -1.71 16.45 6.43
CA ARG A 16 -0.30 16.80 6.25
C ARG A 16 0.67 15.70 6.68
N ARG A 17 0.32 14.88 7.69
CA ARG A 17 1.17 13.78 8.14
C ARG A 17 1.21 12.66 7.11
N VAL A 18 0.06 12.37 6.50
CA VAL A 18 -0.06 11.39 5.43
C VAL A 18 0.68 11.89 4.20
N ASP A 19 0.52 13.17 3.85
CA ASP A 19 1.26 13.81 2.76
C ASP A 19 2.76 13.70 2.95
N ALA A 20 3.29 14.05 4.13
CA ALA A 20 4.71 13.98 4.45
C ALA A 20 5.26 12.54 4.41
N ALA A 21 4.50 11.55 4.88
CA ALA A 21 4.90 10.15 4.83
C ALA A 21 4.96 9.63 3.38
N ILE A 22 3.98 10.01 2.55
CA ILE A 22 3.96 9.68 1.12
C ILE A 22 5.14 10.38 0.42
N ASP A 23 5.39 11.65 0.72
CA ASP A 23 6.51 12.43 0.20
C ASP A 23 7.84 11.72 0.50
N GLU A 24 8.08 11.33 1.75
CA GLU A 24 9.29 10.59 2.15
C GLU A 24 9.44 9.27 1.38
N ILE A 25 8.38 8.48 1.25
CA ILE A 25 8.41 7.22 0.50
C ILE A 25 8.75 7.49 -0.97
N LEU A 26 8.11 8.48 -1.60
CA LEU A 26 8.36 8.83 -3.00
C LEU A 26 9.77 9.40 -3.21
N GLU A 27 10.30 10.17 -2.26
CA GLU A 27 11.68 10.65 -2.28
C GLU A 27 12.69 9.52 -2.15
N LEU A 28 12.50 8.57 -1.22
CA LEU A 28 13.37 7.41 -1.10
C LEU A 28 13.33 6.55 -2.37
N THR A 29 12.14 6.39 -2.93
CA THR A 29 11.88 5.68 -4.17
C THR A 29 12.60 6.36 -5.34
N LEU A 30 12.40 7.68 -5.52
CA LEU A 30 13.09 8.46 -6.56
C LEU A 30 14.60 8.45 -6.39
N ASN A 31 15.12 8.71 -5.19
CA ASN A 31 16.56 8.71 -4.95
C ASN A 31 17.20 7.36 -5.27
N ARG A 32 16.52 6.27 -4.91
CA ARG A 32 16.98 4.92 -5.29
C ARG A 32 17.00 4.74 -6.81
N PHE A 33 16.02 5.26 -7.56
CA PHE A 33 16.00 5.11 -9.02
C PHE A 33 16.91 6.06 -9.78
N VAL A 34 16.91 7.33 -9.40
CA VAL A 34 17.71 8.38 -10.05
C VAL A 34 19.19 8.10 -9.87
N ASN A 35 19.61 7.80 -8.63
CA ASN A 35 21.03 7.58 -8.32
C ASN A 35 21.53 6.21 -8.81
N GLN A 36 20.70 5.16 -8.82
CA GLN A 36 21.13 3.82 -9.23
C GLN A 36 21.10 3.60 -10.75
N TYR A 37 20.24 4.30 -11.49
CA TYR A 37 20.00 3.99 -12.91
C TYR A 37 20.08 5.18 -13.86
N LEU A 38 19.94 6.42 -13.40
CA LEU A 38 19.82 7.58 -14.29
C LEU A 38 21.02 8.52 -14.24
N GLU A 39 21.83 8.51 -13.18
CA GLU A 39 23.11 9.24 -13.17
C GLU A 39 24.02 8.82 -14.34
N ASP A 40 24.06 7.53 -14.67
CA ASP A 40 24.91 7.00 -15.73
C ASP A 40 24.42 7.35 -17.16
N PHE A 41 23.15 7.73 -17.32
CA PHE A 41 22.50 7.86 -18.65
C PHE A 41 21.97 9.27 -18.96
N ALA A 42 21.73 10.14 -17.97
CA ALA A 42 21.00 11.39 -18.17
C ALA A 42 21.90 12.63 -18.23
N ILE A 43 21.90 13.33 -19.37
CA ILE A 43 22.62 14.60 -19.59
C ILE A 43 21.99 15.77 -18.80
N ASN A 44 20.70 15.69 -18.44
CA ASN A 44 19.96 16.72 -17.69
C ASN A 44 19.07 16.09 -16.60
N THR A 45 19.70 15.57 -15.55
CA THR A 45 19.05 14.91 -14.39
C THR A 45 17.92 15.75 -13.77
N ASN A 46 18.12 17.07 -13.59
CA ASN A 46 17.17 17.96 -12.93
C ASN A 46 15.81 18.10 -13.66
N LYS A 47 15.80 18.09 -15.01
CA LYS A 47 14.54 18.19 -15.77
C LYS A 47 13.78 16.87 -15.73
N LEU A 48 14.50 15.75 -15.77
CA LEU A 48 13.93 14.42 -15.70
C LEU A 48 13.31 14.18 -14.31
N ASP A 49 14.02 14.55 -13.25
CA ASP A 49 13.54 14.44 -11.87
C ASP A 49 12.21 15.19 -11.66
N HIS A 50 12.12 16.44 -12.11
CA HIS A 50 10.88 17.23 -12.02
C HIS A 50 9.72 16.59 -12.80
N GLU A 51 9.96 16.06 -14.00
CA GLU A 51 8.93 15.36 -14.79
C GLU A 51 8.48 14.07 -14.08
N LEU A 52 9.40 13.30 -13.51
CA LEU A 52 9.09 12.09 -12.74
C LEU A 52 8.25 12.42 -11.50
N ARG A 53 8.60 13.46 -10.75
CA ARG A 53 7.79 13.95 -9.60
C ARG A 53 6.37 14.30 -10.01
N HIS A 54 6.22 15.01 -11.13
CA HIS A 54 4.91 15.36 -11.66
C HIS A 54 4.07 14.15 -12.09
N ILE A 55 4.72 13.15 -12.70
CA ILE A 55 4.08 11.89 -13.08
C ILE A 55 3.64 11.11 -11.84
N LEU A 56 4.50 10.99 -10.81
CA LEU A 56 4.19 10.29 -9.56
C LEU A 56 3.05 10.95 -8.79
N ARG A 57 3.04 12.28 -8.67
CA ARG A 57 1.92 13.01 -8.07
C ARG A 57 0.61 12.77 -8.82
N THR A 58 0.66 12.83 -10.15
CA THR A 58 -0.52 12.60 -11.01
C THR A 58 -1.04 11.18 -10.87
N LEU A 59 -0.13 10.20 -10.86
CA LEU A 59 -0.41 8.79 -10.65
C LEU A 59 -1.12 8.57 -9.31
N LEU A 60 -0.50 9.00 -8.21
CA LEU A 60 -1.01 8.74 -6.88
C LEU A 60 -2.38 9.42 -6.68
N SER A 61 -2.54 10.64 -7.18
CA SER A 61 -3.83 11.33 -7.11
C SER A 61 -4.93 10.61 -7.89
N ALA A 62 -4.61 10.05 -9.06
CA ALA A 62 -5.56 9.26 -9.83
C ALA A 62 -5.91 7.94 -9.14
N LEU A 63 -4.94 7.29 -8.50
CA LEU A 63 -5.16 6.08 -7.71
C LEU A 63 -6.04 6.34 -6.49
N ILE A 64 -5.74 7.41 -5.72
CA ILE A 64 -6.51 7.76 -4.53
C ILE A 64 -7.95 8.11 -4.91
N ARG A 65 -8.18 8.89 -5.96
CA ARG A 65 -9.55 9.18 -6.42
C ARG A 65 -10.33 7.91 -6.76
N ARG A 66 -9.69 6.97 -7.45
CA ARG A 66 -10.32 5.66 -7.75
C ARG A 66 -10.55 4.83 -6.50
N ALA A 67 -9.63 4.88 -5.53
CA ALA A 67 -9.80 4.20 -4.25
C ALA A 67 -10.93 4.81 -3.41
N MET A 68 -11.13 6.13 -3.47
CA MET A 68 -12.24 6.82 -2.83
C MET A 68 -13.60 6.49 -3.47
N ASP A 69 -13.62 6.17 -4.77
CA ASP A 69 -14.83 5.70 -5.46
C ASP A 69 -15.18 4.23 -5.11
N VAL A 70 -14.25 3.48 -4.50
CA VAL A 70 -14.48 2.11 -4.04
C VAL A 70 -15.04 2.14 -2.63
N ASN A 71 -16.10 1.37 -2.37
CA ASN A 71 -16.62 1.22 -1.01
C ASN A 71 -15.67 0.34 -0.17
N ILE A 72 -14.68 0.99 0.45
CA ILE A 72 -13.70 0.36 1.34
C ILE A 72 -14.40 -0.32 2.51
N THR A 73 -15.50 0.23 3.01
CA THR A 73 -16.25 -0.32 4.15
C THR A 73 -16.85 -1.69 3.81
N ASP A 74 -17.54 -1.80 2.67
CA ASP A 74 -18.11 -3.08 2.23
C ASP A 74 -17.00 -4.11 1.97
N PHE A 75 -15.88 -3.67 1.40
CA PHE A 75 -14.73 -4.54 1.19
C PHE A 75 -14.16 -5.07 2.51
N LEU A 76 -13.92 -4.19 3.49
CA LEU A 76 -13.36 -4.55 4.79
C LEU A 76 -14.31 -5.42 5.62
N LEU A 77 -15.62 -5.19 5.52
CA LEU A 77 -16.60 -5.87 6.37
C LEU A 77 -17.16 -7.15 5.77
N GLU A 78 -17.31 -7.23 4.45
CA GLU A 78 -17.99 -8.37 3.82
C GLU A 78 -17.05 -9.29 3.04
N GLN A 79 -16.01 -8.74 2.41
CA GLN A 79 -15.16 -9.51 1.49
C GLN A 79 -13.87 -9.96 2.17
N LEU A 80 -13.18 -9.03 2.85
CA LEU A 80 -11.96 -9.31 3.57
C LEU A 80 -12.10 -10.45 4.61
N PRO A 81 -13.13 -10.51 5.48
CA PRO A 81 -13.29 -11.62 6.43
C PRO A 81 -13.42 -12.97 5.75
N LYS A 82 -14.18 -13.04 4.65
CA LYS A 82 -14.42 -14.30 3.94
C LYS A 82 -13.12 -14.83 3.36
N VAL A 83 -12.32 -13.96 2.75
CA VAL A 83 -11.01 -14.30 2.20
C VAL A 83 -10.05 -14.70 3.32
N LEU A 84 -9.99 -13.95 4.42
CA LEU A 84 -9.11 -14.24 5.55
C LEU A 84 -9.48 -15.55 6.25
N THR A 85 -10.78 -15.79 6.46
CA THR A 85 -11.29 -17.04 7.05
C THR A 85 -10.92 -18.21 6.18
N HIS A 86 -11.18 -18.13 4.86
CA HIS A 86 -10.79 -19.18 3.93
C HIS A 86 -9.28 -19.43 3.91
N HIS A 87 -8.47 -18.37 3.94
CA HIS A 87 -7.02 -18.46 4.01
C HIS A 87 -6.55 -19.18 5.29
N LEU A 88 -7.09 -18.79 6.44
CA LEU A 88 -6.77 -19.38 7.74
C LEU A 88 -7.23 -20.83 7.83
N GLU A 89 -8.43 -21.17 7.35
CA GLU A 89 -8.92 -22.54 7.31
C GLU A 89 -8.01 -23.45 6.47
N THR A 90 -7.63 -22.97 5.28
CA THR A 90 -6.76 -23.71 4.36
C THR A 90 -5.37 -23.90 4.98
N TYR A 91 -4.84 -22.86 5.63
CA TYR A 91 -3.58 -22.93 6.36
C TYR A 91 -3.64 -23.92 7.53
N VAL A 92 -4.68 -23.86 8.38
CA VAL A 92 -4.85 -24.76 9.53
C VAL A 92 -5.04 -26.20 9.07
N ALA A 93 -5.80 -26.44 8.01
CA ALA A 93 -5.95 -27.77 7.41
C ALA A 93 -4.60 -28.31 6.92
N GLY A 94 -3.83 -27.51 6.18
CA GLY A 94 -2.51 -27.89 5.68
C GLY A 94 -1.50 -28.15 6.80
N LYS A 95 -1.51 -27.31 7.86
CA LYS A 95 -0.66 -27.51 9.05
C LYS A 95 -0.99 -28.83 9.75
N ARG A 96 -2.27 -29.20 9.88
CA ARG A 96 -2.70 -30.48 10.47
C ARG A 96 -2.29 -31.70 9.65
N HIS A 97 -2.24 -31.56 8.32
CA HIS A 97 -1.77 -32.63 7.44
C HIS A 97 -0.24 -32.77 7.42
N SER A 98 0.50 -31.79 7.91
CA SER A 98 1.95 -31.85 8.01
C SER A 98 2.40 -32.68 9.21
N LYS A 99 3.29 -33.66 8.97
CA LYS A 99 3.86 -34.51 10.02
C LYS A 99 5.01 -33.84 10.79
N THR A 100 5.61 -32.79 10.21
CA THR A 100 6.79 -32.09 10.76
C THR A 100 6.75 -30.62 10.36
N ALA A 101 7.22 -29.71 11.21
CA ALA A 101 7.26 -28.26 10.95
C ALA A 101 7.89 -27.89 9.58
N GLN A 102 8.86 -28.67 9.10
CA GLN A 102 9.52 -28.44 7.80
C GLN A 102 8.63 -28.65 6.56
N TYR A 103 7.56 -29.45 6.67
CA TYR A 103 6.68 -29.76 5.52
C TYR A 103 5.35 -28.99 5.57
N VAL A 104 5.22 -28.02 6.48
CA VAL A 104 3.98 -27.24 6.63
C VAL A 104 3.69 -26.44 5.35
N GLU A 105 4.69 -25.79 4.77
CA GLU A 105 4.53 -25.01 3.54
C GLU A 105 4.03 -25.88 2.38
N GLU A 106 4.68 -27.01 2.11
CA GLU A 106 4.26 -27.93 1.04
C GLU A 106 2.84 -28.47 1.27
N SER A 107 2.51 -28.79 2.53
CA SER A 107 1.19 -29.31 2.89
C SER A 107 0.10 -28.26 2.71
N VAL A 108 0.37 -27.00 3.10
CA VAL A 108 -0.54 -25.87 2.90
C VAL A 108 -0.72 -25.55 1.42
N LEU A 109 0.35 -25.51 0.63
CA LEU A 109 0.25 -25.30 -0.82
C LEU A 109 -0.56 -26.40 -1.50
N ARG A 110 -0.44 -27.66 -1.03
CA ARG A 110 -1.27 -28.76 -1.55
C ARG A 110 -2.76 -28.55 -1.26
N GLU A 111 -3.11 -28.02 -0.10
CA GLU A 111 -4.52 -27.66 0.23
C GLU A 111 -5.05 -26.54 -0.67
N TYR A 112 -4.23 -25.52 -0.96
CA TYR A 112 -4.63 -24.46 -1.91
C TYR A 112 -4.86 -25.00 -3.32
N GLY A 113 -4.04 -25.97 -3.77
CA GLY A 113 -4.20 -26.64 -5.06
C GLY A 113 -4.30 -25.66 -6.23
N HIS A 114 -5.46 -25.63 -6.90
CA HIS A 114 -5.70 -24.78 -8.08
C HIS A 114 -6.00 -23.30 -7.76
N LEU A 115 -6.18 -22.96 -6.48
CA LEU A 115 -6.41 -21.59 -6.03
C LEU A 115 -5.12 -20.78 -5.91
N ILE A 116 -3.95 -21.44 -6.06
CA ILE A 116 -2.66 -20.76 -6.03
C ILE A 116 -2.55 -19.82 -7.23
N HIS A 117 -2.24 -18.56 -6.93
CA HIS A 117 -2.04 -17.55 -7.95
C HIS A 117 -0.76 -17.84 -8.76
N PRO A 118 -0.75 -17.70 -10.10
CA PRO A 118 0.42 -18.00 -10.94
C PRO A 118 1.71 -17.26 -10.54
N ALA A 119 1.58 -16.05 -9.97
CA ALA A 119 2.70 -15.28 -9.43
C ALA A 119 3.48 -16.00 -8.32
N MET A 120 2.85 -16.92 -7.59
CA MET A 120 3.49 -17.66 -6.49
C MET A 120 4.46 -18.74 -6.96
N ASN A 121 4.50 -19.05 -8.25
CA ASN A 121 5.39 -20.08 -8.80
C ASN A 121 6.88 -19.67 -8.77
N GLY A 122 7.16 -18.37 -8.59
CA GLY A 122 8.51 -17.87 -8.41
C GLY A 122 8.62 -16.37 -8.70
N ARG A 123 9.74 -15.78 -8.28
CA ARG A 123 9.99 -14.33 -8.42
C ARG A 123 9.93 -13.84 -9.87
N GLU A 124 10.28 -14.68 -10.85
CA GLU A 124 10.17 -14.32 -12.27
C GLU A 124 8.70 -14.19 -12.72
N GLU A 125 7.84 -15.14 -12.32
CA GLU A 125 6.41 -15.12 -12.65
C GLU A 125 5.67 -14.02 -11.90
N GLU A 126 6.08 -13.73 -10.67
CA GLU A 126 5.61 -12.56 -9.92
C GLU A 126 5.89 -11.26 -10.66
N ILE A 127 7.13 -11.05 -11.12
CA ILE A 127 7.49 -9.87 -11.90
C ILE A 127 6.69 -9.81 -13.20
N LYS A 128 6.52 -10.93 -13.92
CA LYS A 128 5.70 -10.96 -15.15
C LYS A 128 4.25 -10.56 -14.89
N TYR A 129 3.66 -11.04 -13.78
CA TYR A 129 2.31 -10.65 -13.38
C TYR A 129 2.23 -9.16 -13.04
N LEU A 130 3.14 -8.65 -12.21
CA LEU A 130 3.17 -7.22 -11.85
C LEU A 130 3.40 -6.32 -13.06
N THR A 131 4.27 -6.71 -13.98
CA THR A 131 4.45 -6.00 -15.25
C THR A 131 3.14 -5.96 -16.02
N SER A 132 2.43 -7.10 -16.14
CA SER A 132 1.11 -7.17 -16.80
C SER A 132 0.05 -6.27 -16.14
N VAL A 133 0.10 -6.13 -14.81
CA VAL A 133 -0.75 -5.18 -14.07
C VAL A 133 -0.39 -3.75 -14.49
N VAL A 134 0.90 -3.39 -14.45
CA VAL A 134 1.37 -2.07 -14.89
C VAL A 134 0.93 -1.80 -16.33
N GLU A 135 1.01 -2.76 -17.25
CA GLU A 135 0.59 -2.57 -18.65
C GLU A 135 -0.87 -2.12 -18.78
N ARG A 136 -1.75 -2.59 -17.90
CA ARG A 136 -3.17 -2.21 -17.89
C ARG A 136 -3.41 -0.85 -17.24
N VAL A 137 -2.62 -0.53 -16.22
CA VAL A 137 -2.78 0.72 -15.46
C VAL A 137 -2.08 1.88 -16.18
N LEU A 138 -0.92 1.66 -16.82
CA LEU A 138 -0.07 2.68 -17.42
C LEU A 138 -0.77 3.57 -18.46
N PRO A 139 -1.65 3.07 -19.36
CA PRO A 139 -2.43 3.90 -20.29
C PRO A 139 -3.46 4.81 -19.60
N HIS A 140 -3.75 4.57 -18.33
CA HIS A 140 -4.56 5.44 -17.50
C HIS A 140 -3.74 6.46 -16.71
N ILE A 141 -2.42 6.31 -16.68
CA ILE A 141 -1.49 7.10 -15.86
C ILE A 141 -0.67 8.05 -16.73
N LEU A 142 -0.07 7.55 -17.81
CA LEU A 142 0.92 8.26 -18.59
C LEU A 142 0.26 8.98 -19.79
N PRO A 143 0.60 10.26 -20.05
CA PRO A 143 0.19 10.94 -21.27
C PRO A 143 0.70 10.18 -22.51
N PRO A 144 -0.10 10.12 -23.60
CA PRO A 144 0.27 9.39 -24.81
C PRO A 144 1.57 9.89 -25.47
N LYS A 145 1.99 11.13 -25.15
CA LYS A 145 3.26 11.72 -25.61
C LYS A 145 4.49 10.86 -25.24
N TYR A 146 4.49 10.22 -24.07
CA TYR A 146 5.61 9.39 -23.60
C TYR A 146 5.51 7.93 -24.07
N MET A 147 4.33 7.51 -24.53
CA MET A 147 4.05 6.14 -24.98
C MET A 147 4.42 5.88 -26.45
N ASN A 148 4.89 6.90 -27.17
CA ASN A 148 5.22 6.78 -28.59
C ASN A 148 6.52 6.00 -28.85
N CYS A 149 7.41 5.91 -27.85
CA CYS A 149 8.64 5.13 -27.94
C CYS A 149 8.48 3.79 -27.20
N LYS A 150 8.54 2.68 -27.94
CA LYS A 150 8.39 1.32 -27.38
C LYS A 150 9.45 1.00 -26.32
N LEU A 151 10.68 1.48 -26.49
CA LEU A 151 11.76 1.26 -25.53
C LEU A 151 11.45 1.93 -24.19
N VAL A 152 10.98 3.18 -24.25
CA VAL A 152 10.62 3.96 -23.06
C VAL A 152 9.40 3.36 -22.37
N ASP A 153 8.37 2.96 -23.11
CA ASP A 153 7.19 2.27 -22.57
C ASP A 153 7.58 0.98 -21.85
N CYS A 154 8.37 0.11 -22.48
CA CYS A 154 8.84 -1.15 -21.88
C CYS A 154 9.68 -0.90 -20.62
N PHE A 155 10.60 0.06 -20.68
CA PHE A 155 11.43 0.44 -19.54
C PHE A 155 10.59 0.94 -18.36
N PHE A 156 9.63 1.85 -18.59
CA PHE A 156 8.77 2.36 -17.52
C PHE A 156 7.89 1.27 -16.90
N LYS A 157 7.38 0.33 -17.70
CA LYS A 157 6.62 -0.82 -17.19
C LYS A 157 7.46 -1.67 -16.25
N GLN A 158 8.63 -2.08 -16.71
CA GLN A 158 9.53 -2.93 -15.95
C GLN A 158 10.05 -2.21 -14.71
N LEU A 159 10.33 -0.91 -14.84
CA LEU A 159 10.70 -0.05 -13.73
C LEU A 159 9.59 -0.10 -12.69
N MET A 160 8.37 0.38 -12.99
CA MET A 160 7.26 0.42 -12.03
C MET A 160 6.95 -0.93 -11.39
N ALA A 161 7.01 -2.03 -12.15
CA ALA A 161 6.81 -3.37 -11.62
C ALA A 161 7.87 -3.75 -10.58
N CYS A 162 9.16 -3.68 -10.93
CA CYS A 162 10.25 -4.11 -10.03
C CYS A 162 10.55 -3.11 -8.91
N SER A 163 10.26 -1.83 -9.15
CA SER A 163 10.70 -0.70 -8.32
C SER A 163 9.68 -0.31 -7.26
N VAL A 164 8.40 -0.42 -7.60
CA VAL A 164 7.31 0.07 -6.77
C VAL A 164 6.42 -1.10 -6.39
N LEU A 165 5.85 -1.81 -7.37
CA LEU A 165 4.88 -2.86 -7.06
C LEU A 165 5.50 -4.07 -6.36
N LEU A 166 6.70 -4.49 -6.76
CA LEU A 166 7.35 -5.65 -6.16
C LEU A 166 7.73 -5.41 -4.69
N PRO A 167 8.41 -4.31 -4.31
CA PRO A 167 8.64 -4.01 -2.89
C PRO A 167 7.35 -3.80 -2.10
N LEU A 168 6.31 -3.21 -2.70
CA LEU A 168 5.00 -3.10 -2.05
C LEU A 168 4.37 -4.47 -1.81
N MET A 169 4.49 -5.40 -2.76
CA MET A 169 4.01 -6.77 -2.60
C MET A 169 4.78 -7.49 -1.49
N ASP A 170 6.11 -7.37 -1.48
CA ASP A 170 6.98 -7.93 -0.43
C ASP A 170 6.60 -7.38 0.97
N ILE A 171 6.33 -6.08 1.10
CA ILE A 171 5.87 -5.46 2.36
C ILE A 171 4.47 -5.95 2.74
N SER A 172 3.56 -6.06 1.76
CA SER A 172 2.17 -6.47 2.01
C SER A 172 2.04 -7.94 2.37
N GLY A 173 3.00 -8.77 1.95
CA GLY A 173 3.07 -10.19 2.28
C GLY A 173 3.82 -10.50 3.57
N ASP A 174 4.43 -9.50 4.21
CA ASP A 174 5.17 -9.68 5.46
C ASP A 174 4.18 -9.83 6.65
N PRO A 175 4.16 -11.00 7.32
CA PRO A 175 3.23 -11.25 8.42
C PRO A 175 3.43 -10.29 9.60
N ASP A 176 4.66 -9.82 9.87
CA ASP A 176 4.94 -8.88 10.96
C ASP A 176 4.33 -7.50 10.64
N LYS A 177 4.39 -7.08 9.38
CA LYS A 177 3.80 -5.81 8.92
C LYS A 177 2.29 -5.87 8.93
N ILE A 178 1.71 -6.98 8.48
CA ILE A 178 0.26 -7.21 8.57
C ILE A 178 -0.18 -7.18 10.03
N ASN A 179 0.53 -7.86 10.93
CA ASN A 179 0.19 -7.88 12.35
C ASN A 179 0.28 -6.48 12.97
N ALA A 180 1.35 -5.72 12.69
CA ALA A 180 1.48 -4.34 13.14
C ALA A 180 0.33 -3.45 12.62
N LEU A 181 -0.06 -3.64 11.35
CA LEU A 181 -1.19 -2.93 10.75
C LEU A 181 -2.51 -3.26 11.45
N LEU A 182 -2.76 -4.54 11.73
CA LEU A 182 -3.94 -4.98 12.47
C LEU A 182 -3.98 -4.35 13.87
N VAL A 183 -2.87 -4.38 14.62
CA VAL A 183 -2.82 -3.75 15.95
C VAL A 183 -3.17 -2.27 15.87
N VAL A 184 -2.61 -1.53 14.90
CA VAL A 184 -2.90 -0.09 14.73
C VAL A 184 -4.37 0.16 14.33
N LEU A 185 -4.93 -0.69 13.46
CA LEU A 185 -6.32 -0.59 13.01
C LEU A 185 -7.34 -0.94 14.09
N LEU A 186 -6.94 -1.66 15.14
CA LEU A 186 -7.82 -2.17 16.19
C LEU A 186 -7.67 -1.43 17.52
N ASP A 187 -6.59 -0.66 17.69
CA ASP A 187 -6.39 0.19 18.86
C ASP A 187 -7.42 1.34 18.88
N GLU A 188 -8.15 1.47 19.99
CA GLU A 188 -9.17 2.51 20.18
C GLU A 188 -8.57 3.92 20.26
N ASN A 189 -7.32 4.02 20.71
CA ASN A 189 -6.65 5.29 20.93
C ASN A 189 -6.16 5.91 19.61
N THR A 190 -5.82 5.11 18.61
CA THR A 190 -5.35 5.61 17.29
C THR A 190 -6.50 6.19 16.47
N LEU A 191 -7.70 5.61 16.58
CA LEU A 191 -8.88 5.99 15.82
C LEU A 191 -9.67 7.15 16.45
N SER A 192 -9.59 7.33 17.77
CA SER A 192 -10.22 8.47 18.49
C SER A 192 -9.37 9.75 18.46
N VAL A 193 -8.03 9.62 18.40
CA VAL A 193 -7.11 10.78 18.28
C VAL A 193 -7.31 11.55 16.95
N ASN A 194 -7.84 10.89 15.91
CA ASN A 194 -8.06 11.50 14.60
C ASN A 194 -9.38 12.30 14.48
N GLU A 195 -10.34 12.15 15.40
CA GLU A 195 -11.64 12.84 15.29
C GLU A 195 -11.67 14.22 16.00
N ASN A 196 -10.77 14.47 16.96
CA ASN A 196 -10.80 15.68 17.80
C ASN A 196 -9.88 16.83 17.38
N ARG A 197 -9.24 16.77 16.20
CA ARG A 197 -8.44 17.89 15.69
C ARG A 197 -9.24 18.67 14.66
N ASN A 198 -9.56 19.92 14.98
CA ASN A 198 -10.12 20.90 14.04
C ASN A 198 -9.20 21.02 12.81
N ASN A 199 -9.44 20.22 11.77
CA ASN A 199 -8.38 19.83 10.82
C ASN A 199 -8.30 20.70 9.55
N SER A 200 -8.98 21.84 9.47
CA SER A 200 -8.92 22.66 8.24
C SER A 200 -7.54 23.31 8.03
N GLU A 201 -6.73 23.49 9.09
CA GLU A 201 -5.36 24.03 9.00
C GLU A 201 -4.31 22.94 8.69
N ASN A 202 -4.66 21.66 8.80
CA ASN A 202 -3.73 20.54 8.69
C ASN A 202 -3.89 19.74 7.39
N MET A 203 -4.75 20.23 6.49
CA MET A 203 -5.14 19.61 5.24
C MET A 203 -4.39 20.28 4.08
N VAL A 204 -3.63 19.51 3.31
CA VAL A 204 -2.76 20.00 2.24
C VAL A 204 -3.17 19.36 0.91
N GLU A 205 -3.05 20.10 -0.20
CA GLU A 205 -3.21 19.51 -1.53
C GLU A 205 -2.10 18.49 -1.75
N ILE A 206 -2.49 17.27 -2.09
CA ILE A 206 -1.58 16.12 -2.18
C ILE A 206 -0.28 16.44 -2.92
N LEU A 207 0.86 16.20 -2.30
CA LEU A 207 2.21 16.26 -2.88
C LEU A 207 2.53 17.59 -3.57
N ASP A 208 1.97 18.71 -3.07
CA ASP A 208 2.31 20.03 -3.60
C ASP A 208 3.76 20.42 -3.34
N THR A 209 4.22 20.15 -2.13
CA THR A 209 5.61 20.37 -1.73
C THR A 209 6.58 19.45 -2.47
N PHE A 210 6.22 18.18 -2.69
CA PHE A 210 7.06 17.19 -3.39
C PHE A 210 7.42 17.62 -4.83
N VAL A 211 6.48 18.22 -5.56
CA VAL A 211 6.73 18.73 -6.92
C VAL A 211 7.50 20.06 -6.90
N ALA A 212 7.26 20.88 -5.88
CA ALA A 212 7.95 22.17 -5.71
C ALA A 212 9.39 22.02 -5.20
N ASN A 213 9.75 20.88 -4.58
CA ASN A 213 11.06 20.66 -3.99
C ASN A 213 12.14 20.52 -5.07
N LYS A 214 13.03 21.52 -5.17
CA LYS A 214 14.08 21.63 -6.20
C LYS A 214 15.39 20.90 -5.84
N GLY A 215 15.33 19.84 -5.04
CA GLY A 215 16.53 19.10 -4.60
C GLY A 215 17.28 19.76 -3.44
N SER A 216 16.56 20.24 -2.42
CA SER A 216 17.17 20.64 -1.14
C SER A 216 17.14 19.45 -0.17
N HIS A 217 18.24 18.69 -0.11
CA HIS A 217 18.51 17.81 1.03
C HIS A 217 18.70 18.66 2.30
N THR A 218 17.62 18.85 3.07
CA THR A 218 17.72 19.20 4.48
C THR A 218 16.98 18.15 5.28
N ARG A 219 17.77 17.26 5.89
CA ARG A 219 17.35 16.32 6.93
C ARG A 219 16.83 17.11 8.13
N ASP A 220 15.53 17.36 8.17
CA ASP A 220 14.87 17.73 9.42
C ASP A 220 14.35 16.45 10.07
N SER A 221 15.27 15.79 10.77
CA SER A 221 15.00 14.72 11.71
C SER A 221 14.19 15.25 12.89
N ASN A 222 12.88 15.37 12.72
CA ASN A 222 11.94 15.46 13.83
C ASN A 222 11.34 14.08 14.05
N GLY A 223 12.07 13.29 14.85
CA GLY A 223 11.59 12.04 15.41
C GLY A 223 10.24 12.25 16.09
N LEU A 224 9.29 11.36 15.79
CA LEU A 224 8.03 11.23 16.50
C LEU A 224 8.31 11.07 18.00
N LYS A 225 8.19 12.16 18.76
CA LYS A 225 8.14 12.11 20.22
C LYS A 225 6.74 11.68 20.61
N MET A 226 6.63 10.45 21.09
CA MET A 226 5.45 9.92 21.77
C MET A 226 5.27 10.72 23.07
N GLY A 227 4.22 11.54 23.12
CA GLY A 227 3.84 12.29 24.32
C GLY A 227 3.05 11.40 25.27
N ASN A 228 3.47 11.37 26.53
CA ASN A 228 2.82 10.61 27.61
C ASN A 228 1.47 11.22 28.03
N ASN A 229 0.56 10.31 28.39
CA ASN A 229 -0.58 10.42 29.30
C ASN A 229 -1.71 11.42 28.99
N GLU A 230 -2.94 10.91 28.90
CA GLU A 230 -3.96 11.05 29.96
C GLU A 230 -5.21 10.22 29.60
N GLU A 231 -5.69 9.41 30.57
CA GLU A 231 -6.95 8.67 30.50
C GLU A 231 -8.13 9.65 30.48
N LEU A 232 -8.84 9.73 29.35
CA LEU A 232 -10.14 10.39 29.28
C LEU A 232 -11.15 9.45 28.60
N LYS A 233 -12.01 8.86 29.44
CA LYS A 233 -13.25 8.17 29.03
C LYS A 233 -14.11 9.14 28.22
N TYR A 234 -14.36 8.85 26.94
CA TYR A 234 -15.54 9.34 26.22
C TYR A 234 -15.94 8.40 25.09
N GLN A 235 -17.23 8.50 24.76
CA GLN A 235 -18.10 7.47 24.23
C GLN A 235 -18.25 7.55 22.71
N ASP A 236 -18.05 6.38 22.09
CA ASP A 236 -18.50 5.86 20.80
C ASP A 236 -19.10 6.83 19.77
N ASN A 237 -18.44 6.94 18.61
CA ASN A 237 -19.05 6.71 17.29
C ASN A 237 -18.01 6.75 16.14
N ASN A 238 -16.97 5.91 16.18
CA ASN A 238 -16.16 5.68 14.98
C ASN A 238 -16.69 4.44 14.24
N MET A 239 -17.52 4.68 13.21
CA MET A 239 -18.22 3.63 12.46
C MET A 239 -17.25 2.61 11.84
N MET A 240 -16.03 3.01 11.45
CA MET A 240 -15.03 2.10 10.87
C MET A 240 -14.31 1.26 11.95
N ALA A 241 -14.03 1.85 13.12
CA ALA A 241 -13.51 1.13 14.29
C ALA A 241 -14.50 0.07 14.80
N VAL A 242 -15.77 0.45 14.92
CA VAL A 242 -16.88 -0.45 15.33
C VAL A 242 -17.06 -1.57 14.31
N SER A 243 -16.95 -1.24 13.02
CA SER A 243 -17.02 -2.19 11.91
C SER A 243 -15.88 -3.22 11.93
N LEU A 244 -14.62 -2.77 12.09
CA LEU A 244 -13.47 -3.66 12.22
C LEU A 244 -13.48 -4.49 13.52
N ARG A 245 -14.08 -3.97 14.60
CA ARG A 245 -14.38 -4.79 15.79
C ARG A 245 -15.38 -5.90 15.46
N HIS A 246 -16.42 -5.61 14.69
CA HIS A 246 -17.38 -6.63 14.26
C HIS A 246 -16.73 -7.70 13.37
N LEU A 247 -15.78 -7.31 12.51
CA LEU A 247 -14.95 -8.21 11.71
C LEU A 247 -14.20 -9.23 12.58
N LEU A 248 -13.57 -8.76 13.66
CA LEU A 248 -12.89 -9.64 14.63
C LEU A 248 -13.81 -10.28 15.64
N SER A 249 -15.07 -9.87 15.71
CA SER A 249 -16.09 -10.53 16.52
C SER A 249 -16.73 -11.70 15.79
N ASP A 250 -16.35 -11.95 14.53
CA ASP A 250 -16.77 -13.13 13.79
C ASP A 250 -16.32 -14.38 14.56
N HIS A 251 -17.32 -15.13 15.05
CA HIS A 251 -17.12 -16.33 15.85
C HIS A 251 -16.24 -17.37 15.16
N GLN A 252 -16.29 -17.45 13.83
CA GLN A 252 -15.50 -18.41 13.06
C GLN A 252 -14.04 -17.97 12.98
N LEU A 253 -13.79 -16.68 12.73
CA LEU A 253 -12.44 -16.11 12.70
C LEU A 253 -11.76 -16.19 14.08
N LEU A 254 -12.50 -15.86 15.16
CA LEU A 254 -12.01 -15.99 16.54
C LEU A 254 -11.73 -17.44 16.92
N PHE A 255 -12.61 -18.38 16.52
CA PHE A 255 -12.41 -19.80 16.78
C PHE A 255 -11.13 -20.30 16.11
N LEU A 256 -10.91 -19.96 14.84
CA LEU A 256 -9.69 -20.33 14.12
C LEU A 256 -8.44 -19.70 14.74
N PHE A 257 -8.52 -18.44 15.18
CA PHE A 257 -7.42 -17.76 15.86
C PHE A 257 -7.08 -18.42 17.20
N GLN A 258 -8.10 -18.77 18.00
CA GLN A 258 -7.92 -19.49 19.26
C GLN A 258 -7.35 -20.90 19.03
N GLN A 259 -7.75 -21.55 17.94
CA GLN A 259 -7.22 -22.87 17.60
C GLN A 259 -5.75 -22.77 17.18
N PHE A 260 -5.39 -21.78 16.38
CA PHE A 260 -4.00 -21.51 16.00
C PHE A 260 -3.13 -21.23 17.24
N SER A 261 -3.60 -20.38 18.16
CA SER A 261 -2.87 -20.03 19.39
C SER A 261 -2.71 -21.19 20.39
N LYS A 262 -3.55 -22.24 20.31
CA LYS A 262 -3.41 -23.44 21.16
C LYS A 262 -2.43 -24.48 20.58
N ASP A 263 -2.16 -24.38 19.28
CA ASP A 263 -1.29 -25.29 18.52
C ASP A 263 0.14 -24.71 18.37
N GLU A 264 0.47 -23.62 19.08
CA GLU A 264 1.83 -23.07 19.33
C GLU A 264 2.25 -23.32 20.79
#